data_AF-A0A1H8CNP2-F1
#
_entry.id   AF-A0A1H8CNP2-F1
#
_cell.length_a   1.000
_cell.length_b   1.000
_cell.length_c   1.000
_cell.angle_alpha   90.00
_cell.angle_beta   90.00
_cell.angle_gamma   90.00
#
_symmetry.space_group_name_H-M   'P 1'
#
loop_
_entity.id
_entity.type
_entity.pdbx_description
1 polymer ?
#
loop_
_entity_poly.entity_id
_entity_poly.type
_entity_poly.pdbx_seq_one_letter_code
_entity_poly.pdbx_strand_id
1 'polypeptide(L)'
;MSPAGPRPLAFWATREHPVRAWWSAVWASGLTVLAETAYAFIDARTFPGAWLLPELRGLHVLVALGLLGLLFAHRRHPQRGLGVGVFVAVVLPYLGLFAVAEVAMAAAMAASGQVWLPLTGHRLLMVGIGLVAPTGLALGSVLIGLFALESVLLWYGLGLHTRLGMPWEPWITLVWGAVAFGLLAFRVRTQRVEERLNQARTEAESLQQLARLLLVLRDAANTPLQSLELGLSLLQQRVPQEAALLGTLERALVKLRTLTQRMGVADPLLDWETQGESFDVDTVLRGLEESLARELERRRQ
;
A
#
# COMPACT_ATOMS: atom_id res chain seq x y z
N MET A 1 18.79 -26.64 16.95
CA MET A 1 17.97 -25.61 16.30
C MET A 1 17.03 -25.06 17.36
N SER A 2 17.27 -23.85 17.86
CA SER A 2 16.38 -23.24 18.85
C SER A 2 15.05 -22.86 18.21
N PRO A 3 13.90 -23.11 18.85
CA PRO A 3 12.61 -22.70 18.33
C PRO A 3 12.62 -21.18 18.18
N ALA A 4 12.34 -20.71 16.96
CA ALA A 4 12.16 -19.29 16.70
C ALA A 4 11.03 -18.78 17.61
N GLY A 5 11.38 -17.90 18.55
CA GLY A 5 10.41 -17.29 19.47
C GLY A 5 9.26 -16.64 18.68
N PRO A 6 8.04 -16.62 19.24
CA PRO A 6 6.87 -16.07 18.56
C PRO A 6 7.17 -14.63 18.15
N ARG A 7 7.22 -14.39 16.84
CA ARG A 7 7.32 -13.03 16.30
C ARG A 7 6.13 -12.24 16.86
N PRO A 8 6.35 -11.11 17.55
CA PRO A 8 5.26 -10.30 18.05
C PRO A 8 4.32 -10.01 16.87
N LEU A 9 3.04 -10.34 17.05
CA LEU A 9 1.98 -10.04 16.11
C LEU A 9 1.88 -8.51 16.01
N ALA A 10 2.74 -7.91 15.19
CA ALA A 10 2.72 -6.50 14.84
C ALA A 10 1.53 -6.24 13.92
N PHE A 11 0.32 -6.52 14.40
CA PHE A 11 -0.94 -6.26 13.72
C PHE A 11 -1.14 -4.76 13.42
N TRP A 12 -0.32 -3.92 14.06
CA TRP A 12 -0.43 -2.47 14.14
C TRP A 12 0.51 -1.70 13.19
N ALA A 13 1.52 -2.34 12.60
CA ALA A 13 2.53 -1.66 11.79
C ALA A 13 2.58 -2.20 10.35
N THR A 14 1.49 -2.03 9.59
CA THR A 14 1.59 -2.14 8.14
C THR A 14 2.52 -1.03 7.65
N ARG A 15 3.59 -1.39 6.92
CA ARG A 15 4.49 -0.43 6.26
C ARG A 15 3.76 0.10 5.04
N GLU A 16 2.81 1.01 5.26
CA GLU A 16 2.15 1.68 4.14
C GLU A 16 3.13 2.52 3.34
N HIS A 17 2.95 2.48 2.03
CA HIS A 17 3.73 3.26 1.09
C HIS A 17 3.53 4.76 1.38
N PRO A 18 4.60 5.54 1.63
CA PRO A 18 4.49 6.97 1.96
C PRO A 18 3.66 7.78 0.95
N VAL A 19 3.71 7.38 -0.32
CA VAL A 19 2.91 7.94 -1.43
C VAL A 19 1.41 7.84 -1.19
N ARG A 20 0.93 6.73 -0.62
CA ARG A 20 -0.50 6.53 -0.36
C ARG A 20 -0.99 7.43 0.77
N ALA A 21 -0.24 7.51 1.86
CA ALA A 21 -0.57 8.40 2.97
C ALA A 21 -0.61 9.87 2.51
N TRP A 22 0.30 10.26 1.61
CA TRP A 22 0.30 11.57 0.97
C TRP A 22 -0.96 11.80 0.13
N TRP A 23 -1.32 10.87 -0.77
CA TRP A 23 -2.52 11.00 -1.61
C TRP A 23 -3.82 11.06 -0.80
N SER A 24 -3.96 10.23 0.22
CA SER A 24 -5.09 10.28 1.14
C SER A 24 -5.22 11.65 1.82
N ALA A 25 -4.10 12.25 2.24
CA ALA A 25 -4.09 13.57 2.85
C ALA A 25 -4.44 14.69 1.84
N VAL A 26 -3.96 14.59 0.60
CA VAL A 26 -4.33 15.50 -0.50
C VAL A 26 -5.83 15.43 -0.78
N TRP A 27 -6.39 14.22 -0.92
CA TRP A 27 -7.82 14.02 -1.16
C TRP A 27 -8.67 14.54 -0.01
N ALA A 28 -8.30 14.25 1.24
CA ALA A 28 -9.02 14.75 2.41
C ALA A 28 -8.99 16.28 2.47
N SER A 29 -7.82 16.89 2.26
CA SER A 29 -7.69 18.36 2.26
C SER A 29 -8.51 19.00 1.14
N GLY A 30 -8.44 18.46 -0.08
CA GLY A 30 -9.21 18.96 -1.21
C GLY A 30 -10.72 18.81 -1.02
N LEU A 31 -11.18 17.67 -0.50
CA LEU A 31 -12.59 17.44 -0.19
C LEU A 31 -13.08 18.37 0.91
N THR A 32 -12.27 18.62 1.95
CA THR A 32 -12.59 19.58 3.01
C THR A 32 -12.72 21.00 2.45
N VAL A 33 -11.78 21.46 1.63
CA VAL A 33 -11.88 22.79 1.01
C VAL A 33 -13.19 22.93 0.22
N LEU A 34 -13.52 21.93 -0.60
CA LEU A 34 -14.73 21.95 -1.42
C LEU A 34 -16.01 21.91 -0.56
N ALA A 35 -16.07 20.99 0.40
CA ALA A 35 -17.23 20.82 1.27
C ALA A 35 -17.46 22.05 2.16
N GLU A 36 -16.42 22.54 2.85
CA GLU A 36 -16.53 23.69 3.74
C GLU A 36 -16.88 24.98 2.99
N THR A 37 -16.36 25.17 1.77
CA THR A 37 -16.75 26.33 0.94
C THR A 37 -18.22 26.25 0.56
N ALA A 38 -18.71 25.07 0.17
CA ALA A 38 -20.12 24.87 -0.14
C ALA A 38 -21.01 25.09 1.09
N TYR A 39 -20.65 24.54 2.24
CA TYR A 39 -21.41 24.74 3.47
C TYR A 39 -21.34 26.17 3.99
N ALA A 40 -20.20 26.87 3.89
CA ALA A 40 -20.11 28.27 4.27
C ALA A 40 -21.05 29.14 3.43
N PHE A 41 -21.17 28.84 2.13
CA PHE A 41 -22.13 29.49 1.26
C PHE A 41 -23.59 29.18 1.64
N ILE A 42 -23.90 27.90 1.93
CA ILE A 42 -25.24 27.48 2.36
C ILE A 42 -25.61 28.15 3.69
N ASP A 43 -24.71 28.15 4.67
CA ASP A 43 -24.93 28.70 6.00
C ASP A 43 -25.16 30.22 5.92
N ALA A 44 -24.36 30.95 5.13
CA ALA A 44 -24.53 32.39 4.92
C ALA A 44 -25.88 32.74 4.26
N ARG A 45 -26.43 31.84 3.43
CA ARG A 45 -27.74 32.00 2.79
C ARG A 45 -28.90 31.61 3.69
N THR A 46 -28.72 30.57 4.51
CA THR A 46 -29.78 29.98 5.32
C THR A 46 -29.96 30.73 6.64
N PHE A 47 -28.86 31.23 7.23
CA PHE A 47 -28.85 31.91 8.52
C PHE A 47 -28.24 33.32 8.40
N PRO A 48 -28.92 34.26 7.73
CA PRO A 48 -28.41 35.62 7.60
C PRO A 48 -28.18 36.25 8.99
N GLY A 49 -26.96 36.74 9.23
CA GLY A 49 -26.55 37.35 10.50
C GLY A 49 -25.88 36.40 11.50
N ALA A 50 -25.94 35.08 11.31
CA ALA A 50 -25.24 34.11 12.14
C ALA A 50 -23.83 33.83 11.59
N TRP A 51 -22.90 34.76 11.77
CA TRP A 51 -21.57 34.73 11.15
C TRP A 51 -20.60 33.71 11.75
N LEU A 52 -20.84 33.23 12.97
CA LEU A 52 -19.92 32.32 13.67
C LEU A 52 -19.62 31.05 12.86
N LEU A 53 -20.64 30.39 12.29
CA LEU A 53 -20.47 29.17 11.51
C LEU A 53 -19.68 29.42 10.22
N PRO A 54 -20.09 30.35 9.33
CA PRO A 54 -19.30 30.70 8.16
C PRO A 54 -17.84 31.08 8.46
N GLU A 55 -17.59 31.80 9.56
CA GLU A 55 -16.23 32.18 9.96
C GLU A 55 -15.38 30.96 10.37
N LEU A 56 -15.93 30.05 11.17
CA LEU A 56 -15.23 28.81 11.56
C LEU A 56 -14.94 27.92 10.33
N ARG A 57 -15.90 27.80 9.41
CA ARG A 57 -15.70 27.09 8.14
C ARG A 57 -14.63 27.74 7.28
N GLY A 58 -14.67 29.07 7.15
CA GLY A 58 -13.66 29.84 6.43
C GLY A 58 -12.26 29.64 7.00
N LEU A 59 -12.12 29.66 8.32
CA LEU A 59 -10.85 29.35 8.99
C LEU A 59 -10.39 27.92 8.69
N HIS A 60 -11.29 26.95 8.72
CA HIS A 60 -10.96 25.55 8.39
C HIS A 60 -10.53 25.38 6.93
N VAL A 61 -11.18 26.08 5.98
CA VAL A 61 -10.75 26.14 4.58
C VAL A 61 -9.32 26.68 4.46
N LEU A 62 -9.00 27.78 5.15
CA LEU A 62 -7.65 28.36 5.13
C LEU A 62 -6.61 27.39 5.70
N VAL A 63 -6.93 26.68 6.79
CA VAL A 63 -6.07 25.63 7.36
C VAL A 63 -5.86 24.50 6.35
N ALA A 64 -6.93 24.00 5.73
CA ALA A 64 -6.86 22.93 4.74
C ALA A 64 -6.05 23.33 3.50
N LEU A 65 -6.18 24.56 3.01
CA LEU A 65 -5.37 25.10 1.91
C LEU A 65 -3.89 25.22 2.28
N GLY A 66 -3.59 25.70 3.50
CA GLY A 66 -2.21 25.78 4.01
C GLY A 66 -1.56 24.39 4.11
N LEU A 67 -2.27 23.40 4.65
CA LEU A 67 -1.80 22.02 4.74
C LEU A 67 -1.66 21.36 3.36
N LEU A 68 -2.54 21.67 2.42
CA LEU A 68 -2.43 21.22 1.03
C LEU A 68 -1.18 21.81 0.36
N GLY A 69 -0.92 23.11 0.55
CA GLY A 69 0.32 23.77 0.11
C GLY A 69 1.57 23.11 0.70
N LEU A 70 1.54 22.76 1.99
CA LEU A 70 2.62 22.02 2.67
C LEU A 70 2.86 20.65 2.02
N LEU A 71 1.79 19.90 1.71
CA LEU A 71 1.89 18.61 1.02
C LEU A 71 2.50 18.75 -0.38
N PHE A 72 2.09 19.78 -1.14
CA PHE A 72 2.64 20.04 -2.47
C PHE A 72 4.10 20.48 -2.43
N ALA A 73 4.50 21.26 -1.43
CA ALA A 73 5.91 21.63 -1.22
C ALA A 73 6.79 20.39 -0.98
N HIS A 74 6.27 19.37 -0.29
CA HIS A 74 6.97 18.13 0.03
C HIS A 74 6.72 16.98 -0.97
N ARG A 75 6.14 17.27 -2.15
CA ARG A 75 5.77 16.23 -3.14
C ARG A 75 6.93 15.36 -3.64
N ARG A 76 8.16 15.87 -3.59
CA ARG A 76 9.37 15.13 -4.03
C ARG A 76 9.82 14.06 -3.03
N HIS A 77 9.50 14.25 -1.74
CA HIS A 77 9.89 13.36 -0.66
C HIS A 77 8.70 13.09 0.25
N PRO A 78 7.69 12.34 -0.21
CA PRO A 78 6.49 12.07 0.57
C PRO A 78 6.87 11.29 1.84
N GLN A 79 6.63 11.89 3.01
CA GLN A 79 6.83 11.26 4.30
C GLN A 79 5.48 10.75 4.83
N ARG A 80 5.47 9.52 5.35
CA ARG A 80 4.26 8.92 5.95
C ARG A 80 3.73 9.76 7.11
N GLY A 81 4.61 10.19 8.01
CA GLY A 81 4.24 10.98 9.19
C GLY A 81 3.54 12.29 8.81
N LEU A 82 4.04 12.99 7.79
CA LEU A 82 3.43 14.21 7.26
C LEU A 82 2.03 13.95 6.70
N GLY A 83 1.85 12.93 5.86
CA GLY A 83 0.54 12.60 5.29
C GLY A 83 -0.51 12.25 6.37
N VAL A 84 -0.13 11.42 7.34
CA VAL A 84 -1.01 11.07 8.47
C VAL A 84 -1.32 12.30 9.33
N GLY A 85 -0.31 13.10 9.66
CA GLY A 85 -0.48 14.30 10.46
C GLY A 85 -1.41 15.32 9.80
N VAL A 86 -1.24 15.57 8.50
CA VAL A 86 -2.11 16.47 7.73
C VAL A 86 -3.54 15.94 7.70
N PHE A 87 -3.74 14.65 7.43
CA PHE A 87 -5.08 14.07 7.42
C PHE A 87 -5.80 14.24 8.77
N VAL A 88 -5.12 13.94 9.88
CA VAL A 88 -5.71 14.12 11.22
C VAL A 88 -5.97 15.60 11.50
N ALA A 89 -5.05 16.50 11.13
CA ALA A 89 -5.22 17.94 11.32
C ALA A 89 -6.38 18.53 10.51
N VAL A 90 -6.71 17.94 9.35
CA VAL A 90 -7.88 18.33 8.55
C VAL A 90 -9.17 17.74 9.12
N VAL A 91 -9.14 16.49 9.59
CA VAL A 91 -10.34 15.77 10.04
C VAL A 91 -10.77 16.17 11.46
N LEU A 92 -9.85 16.34 12.39
CA LEU A 92 -10.17 16.56 13.80
C LEU A 92 -11.00 17.83 14.08
N PRO A 93 -10.78 18.98 13.40
CA PRO A 93 -11.60 20.17 13.58
C PRO A 93 -13.10 19.98 13.31
N TYR A 94 -13.48 18.95 12.53
CA TYR A 94 -14.89 18.63 12.30
C TYR A 94 -15.65 18.26 13.56
N LEU A 95 -15.00 17.73 14.60
CA LEU A 95 -15.66 17.45 15.88
C LEU A 95 -16.29 18.73 16.46
N GLY A 96 -15.46 19.76 16.66
CA GLY A 96 -15.93 21.06 17.14
C GLY A 96 -16.90 21.74 16.18
N LEU A 97 -16.61 21.68 14.87
CA LEU A 97 -17.44 22.33 13.85
C LEU A 97 -18.84 21.71 13.78
N PHE A 98 -18.94 20.38 13.81
CA PHE A 98 -20.23 19.69 13.84
C PHE A 98 -20.97 19.93 15.15
N ALA A 99 -20.31 19.93 16.30
CA ALA A 99 -20.96 20.26 17.56
C ALA A 99 -21.62 21.65 17.53
N VAL A 100 -20.92 22.67 17.04
CA VAL A 100 -21.47 24.03 16.90
C VAL A 100 -22.58 24.07 15.86
N ALA A 101 -22.41 23.39 14.72
CA ALA A 101 -23.40 23.36 13.65
C ALA A 101 -24.71 22.71 14.08
N GLU A 102 -24.67 21.55 14.74
CA GLU A 102 -25.86 20.81 15.18
C GLU A 102 -26.66 21.62 16.23
N VAL A 103 -25.98 22.33 17.14
CA VAL A 103 -26.64 23.20 18.13
C VAL A 103 -27.30 24.40 17.45
N ALA A 104 -26.60 25.06 16.52
CA ALA A 104 -27.14 26.20 15.79
C ALA A 104 -28.34 25.81 14.92
N MET A 105 -28.26 24.67 14.23
CA MET A 105 -29.34 24.13 13.39
C MET A 105 -30.55 23.73 14.23
N ALA A 106 -30.36 23.10 15.39
CA ALA A 106 -31.45 22.76 16.29
C ALA A 106 -32.18 24.02 16.82
N ALA A 107 -31.44 25.09 17.12
CA ALA A 107 -32.03 26.37 17.52
C ALA A 107 -32.80 27.03 16.36
N ALA A 108 -32.23 27.00 15.16
CA ALA A 108 -32.86 27.59 13.98
C ALA A 108 -34.13 26.81 13.56
N MET A 109 -34.13 25.49 13.67
CA MET A 109 -35.31 24.65 13.43
C MET A 109 -36.45 25.01 14.40
N ALA A 110 -36.14 25.18 15.69
CA ALA A 110 -37.12 25.60 16.69
C ALA A 110 -37.72 26.99 16.40
N ALA A 111 -36.93 27.90 15.82
CA ALA A 111 -37.37 29.26 15.50
C ALA A 111 -38.12 29.39 14.17
N SER A 112 -37.70 28.65 13.13
CA SER A 112 -38.13 28.87 11.74
C SER A 112 -38.92 27.71 11.13
N GLY A 113 -38.98 26.55 11.80
CA GLY A 113 -39.64 25.35 11.28
C GLY A 113 -38.96 24.70 10.07
N GLN A 114 -37.73 25.13 9.72
CA GLN A 114 -36.97 24.51 8.63
C GLN A 114 -36.67 23.04 8.93
N VAL A 115 -36.88 22.19 7.93
CA VAL A 115 -36.58 20.75 8.02
C VAL A 115 -35.09 20.55 7.81
N TRP A 116 -34.42 20.01 8.82
CA TRP A 116 -33.01 19.66 8.78
C TRP A 116 -32.81 18.22 9.26
N LEU A 117 -31.87 17.51 8.64
CA LEU A 117 -31.52 16.13 8.98
C LEU A 117 -30.31 16.11 9.91
N PRO A 118 -30.48 15.77 11.20
CA PRO A 118 -29.39 15.77 12.18
C PRO A 118 -28.29 14.79 11.82
N LEU A 119 -27.07 15.10 12.24
CA LEU A 119 -25.89 14.22 12.17
C LEU A 119 -25.51 13.77 10.74
N THR A 120 -26.03 14.44 9.71
CA THR A 120 -25.71 14.12 8.31
C THR A 120 -24.21 14.32 8.04
N GLY A 121 -23.62 15.36 8.63
CA GLY A 121 -22.17 15.62 8.57
C GLY A 121 -21.34 14.46 9.11
N HIS A 122 -21.69 13.93 10.29
CA HIS A 122 -21.01 12.78 10.91
C HIS A 122 -21.03 11.55 10.02
N ARG A 123 -22.19 11.22 9.42
CA ARG A 123 -22.32 10.04 8.53
C ARG A 123 -21.41 10.15 7.32
N LEU A 124 -21.46 11.28 6.63
CA LEU A 124 -20.63 11.52 5.44
C LEU A 124 -19.15 11.50 5.79
N LEU A 125 -18.75 12.11 6.90
CA LEU A 125 -17.36 12.14 7.33
C LEU A 125 -16.86 10.75 7.74
N MET A 126 -17.63 9.97 8.50
CA MET A 126 -17.25 8.60 8.87
C MET A 126 -17.04 7.74 7.62
N VAL A 127 -17.95 7.80 6.64
CA VAL A 127 -17.78 7.09 5.36
C VAL A 127 -16.54 7.60 4.61
N GLY A 128 -16.34 8.92 4.57
CA GLY A 128 -15.15 9.54 4.00
C GLY A 128 -13.85 9.04 4.64
N ILE A 129 -13.82 8.91 5.97
CA ILE A 129 -12.70 8.32 6.71
C ILE A 129 -12.52 6.85 6.30
N GLY A 130 -13.59 6.06 6.26
CA GLY A 130 -13.52 4.65 5.84
C GLY A 130 -12.95 4.46 4.43
N LEU A 131 -13.23 5.39 3.52
CA LEU A 131 -12.76 5.38 2.13
C LEU A 131 -11.34 5.93 1.97
N VAL A 132 -11.01 7.04 2.64
CA VAL A 132 -9.83 7.86 2.32
C VAL A 132 -8.73 7.76 3.39
N ALA A 133 -9.03 7.35 4.62
CA ALA A 133 -8.07 7.44 5.74
C ALA A 133 -6.68 6.89 5.39
N PRO A 134 -5.60 7.68 5.53
CA PRO A 134 -4.25 7.17 5.43
C PRO A 134 -4.02 6.28 6.64
N THR A 135 -3.50 5.09 6.41
CA THR A 135 -2.96 4.23 7.46
C THR A 135 -3.93 3.48 8.34
N GLY A 136 -3.80 2.13 8.29
CA GLY A 136 -4.07 1.19 9.36
C GLY A 136 -5.51 1.07 9.82
N LEU A 137 -5.91 -0.14 10.22
CA LEU A 137 -7.22 -0.34 10.84
C LEU A 137 -7.36 0.55 12.09
N ALA A 138 -6.27 0.75 12.85
CA ALA A 138 -6.26 1.47 14.11
C ALA A 138 -6.74 2.94 14.01
N LEU A 139 -6.02 3.76 13.23
CA LEU A 139 -6.28 5.21 13.17
C LEU A 139 -7.69 5.49 12.63
N GLY A 140 -8.05 4.84 11.52
CA GLY A 140 -9.39 4.98 10.94
C GLY A 140 -10.49 4.54 11.92
N SER A 141 -10.28 3.44 12.65
CA SER A 141 -11.25 2.97 13.65
C SER A 141 -11.39 3.93 14.83
N VAL A 142 -10.28 4.50 15.30
CA VAL A 142 -10.29 5.49 16.37
C VAL A 142 -11.04 6.75 15.91
N LEU A 143 -10.77 7.25 14.71
CA LEU A 143 -11.47 8.43 14.19
C LEU A 143 -12.96 8.16 13.97
N ILE A 144 -13.33 7.04 13.33
CA ILE A 144 -14.75 6.65 13.18
C ILE A 144 -15.41 6.52 14.55
N GLY A 145 -14.75 5.88 15.52
CA GLY A 145 -15.24 5.75 16.89
C GLY A 145 -15.43 7.09 17.60
N LEU A 146 -14.53 8.05 17.41
CA LEU A 146 -14.66 9.40 17.96
C LEU A 146 -15.89 10.13 17.40
N PHE A 147 -16.10 10.12 16.09
CA PHE A 147 -17.29 10.75 15.48
C PHE A 147 -18.59 10.02 15.83
N ALA A 148 -18.56 8.69 15.92
CA ALA A 148 -19.69 7.91 16.40
C ALA A 148 -20.03 8.25 17.86
N LEU A 149 -19.03 8.33 18.73
CA LEU A 149 -19.22 8.70 20.13
C LEU A 149 -19.74 10.15 20.26
N GLU A 150 -19.16 11.09 19.51
CA GLU A 150 -19.63 12.47 19.49
C GLU A 150 -21.11 12.55 19.08
N SER A 151 -21.54 11.80 18.05
CA SER A 151 -22.93 11.80 17.62
C SER A 151 -23.90 11.36 18.73
N VAL A 152 -23.50 10.39 19.56
CA VAL A 152 -24.26 9.93 20.74
C VAL A 152 -24.26 11.00 21.84
N LEU A 153 -23.12 11.64 22.08
CA LEU A 153 -22.99 12.71 23.07
C LEU A 153 -23.80 13.95 22.70
N LEU A 154 -23.81 14.35 21.43
CA LEU A 154 -24.65 15.45 20.95
C LEU A 154 -26.14 15.07 21.10
N TRP A 155 -26.51 13.84 20.75
CA TRP A 155 -27.90 13.40 20.79
C TRP A 155 -28.51 13.39 22.21
N TYR A 156 -27.81 12.76 23.15
CA TYR A 156 -28.29 12.62 24.53
C TYR A 156 -27.82 13.76 25.44
N GLY A 157 -26.55 14.18 25.33
CA GLY A 157 -25.94 15.16 26.21
C GLY A 157 -26.39 16.59 25.96
N LEU A 158 -26.62 16.99 24.70
CA LEU A 158 -27.16 18.31 24.36
C LEU A 158 -28.68 18.33 24.19
N GLY A 159 -29.34 17.19 24.43
CA GLY A 159 -30.79 17.08 24.38
C GLY A 159 -31.38 17.23 22.97
N LEU A 160 -30.65 16.87 21.91
CA LEU A 160 -31.23 16.89 20.55
C LEU A 160 -32.44 15.95 20.44
N HIS A 161 -32.43 14.83 21.17
CA HIS A 161 -33.55 13.88 21.24
C HIS A 161 -34.87 14.46 21.75
N THR A 162 -34.84 15.51 22.58
CA THR A 162 -36.07 16.17 23.06
C THR A 162 -36.55 17.26 22.11
N ARG A 163 -35.64 17.82 21.31
CA ARG A 163 -35.92 18.91 20.36
C ARG A 163 -36.35 18.39 18.98
N LEU A 164 -35.94 17.19 18.63
CA LEU A 164 -36.15 16.59 17.32
C LEU A 164 -37.02 15.34 17.44
N GLY A 165 -38.13 15.30 16.69
CA GLY A 165 -39.07 14.17 16.67
C GLY A 165 -38.57 12.93 15.91
N MET A 166 -37.26 12.66 15.90
CA MET A 166 -36.65 11.55 15.16
C MET A 166 -36.16 10.47 16.14
N PRO A 167 -36.97 9.45 16.48
CA PRO A 167 -36.63 8.47 17.52
C PRO A 167 -35.50 7.51 17.14
N TRP A 168 -35.13 7.44 15.86
CA TRP A 168 -34.15 6.49 15.33
C TRP A 168 -32.70 6.96 15.45
N GLU A 169 -32.47 8.25 15.69
CA GLU A 169 -31.13 8.74 16.03
C GLU A 169 -30.82 8.44 17.51
N PRO A 170 -29.55 8.18 17.87
CA PRO A 170 -28.34 8.21 17.04
C PRO A 170 -28.05 6.85 16.36
N TRP A 171 -28.97 5.87 16.47
CA TRP A 171 -28.73 4.50 16.05
C TRP A 171 -28.46 4.37 14.55
N ILE A 172 -29.20 5.11 13.71
CA ILE A 172 -28.94 5.16 12.27
C ILE A 172 -27.51 5.66 12.00
N THR A 173 -27.08 6.71 12.69
CA THR A 173 -25.71 7.24 12.56
C THR A 173 -24.65 6.21 12.99
N LEU A 174 -24.92 5.39 14.01
CA LEU A 174 -24.06 4.28 14.39
C LEU A 174 -24.01 3.15 13.35
N VAL A 175 -25.13 2.87 12.66
CA VAL A 175 -25.14 1.94 11.51
C VAL A 175 -24.23 2.45 10.40
N TRP A 176 -24.25 3.75 10.10
CA TRP A 176 -23.30 4.37 9.16
C TRP A 176 -21.85 4.26 9.64
N GLY A 177 -21.60 4.42 10.94
CA GLY A 177 -20.29 4.17 11.54
C GLY A 177 -19.82 2.72 11.36
N ALA A 178 -20.72 1.75 11.53
CA ALA A 178 -20.43 0.33 11.28
C ALA A 178 -20.14 0.04 9.80
N VAL A 179 -20.89 0.65 8.87
CA VAL A 179 -20.63 0.57 7.42
C VAL A 179 -19.27 1.16 7.09
N ALA A 180 -18.95 2.35 7.61
CA ALA A 180 -17.65 2.98 7.42
C ALA A 180 -16.48 2.12 7.94
N PHE A 181 -16.65 1.51 9.11
CA PHE A 181 -15.68 0.55 9.66
C PHE A 181 -15.54 -0.70 8.79
N GLY A 182 -16.66 -1.24 8.28
CA GLY A 182 -16.66 -2.36 7.34
C GLY A 182 -15.89 -2.04 6.06
N LEU A 183 -16.11 -0.85 5.48
CA LEU A 183 -15.36 -0.35 4.32
C LEU A 183 -13.87 -0.24 4.62
N LEU A 184 -13.51 0.32 5.78
CA LEU A 184 -12.12 0.42 6.23
C LEU A 184 -11.47 -0.95 6.34
N ALA A 185 -12.14 -1.91 7.00
CA ALA A 185 -11.65 -3.26 7.20
C ALA A 185 -11.48 -4.02 5.87
N PHE A 186 -12.46 -3.92 4.98
CA PHE A 186 -12.40 -4.50 3.64
C PHE A 186 -11.23 -3.92 2.85
N ARG A 187 -11.09 -2.59 2.83
CA ARG A 187 -10.00 -1.90 2.13
C ARG A 187 -8.63 -2.34 2.64
N VAL A 188 -8.42 -2.40 3.97
CA VAL A 188 -7.15 -2.88 4.56
C VAL A 188 -6.90 -4.35 4.22
N ARG A 189 -7.93 -5.19 4.21
CA ARG A 189 -7.80 -6.61 3.83
C ARG A 189 -7.37 -6.75 2.37
N THR A 190 -8.03 -6.06 1.45
CA THR A 190 -7.72 -6.10 0.01
C THR A 190 -6.27 -5.69 -0.24
N GLN A 191 -5.81 -4.61 0.39
CA GLN A 191 -4.42 -4.17 0.27
C GLN A 191 -3.41 -5.22 0.74
N ARG A 192 -3.67 -5.89 1.87
CA ARG A 192 -2.80 -6.97 2.37
C ARG A 192 -2.76 -8.17 1.42
N VAL A 193 -3.87 -8.46 0.74
CA VAL A 193 -3.93 -9.54 -0.25
C VAL A 193 -3.15 -9.16 -1.51
N GLU A 194 -3.32 -7.93 -2.01
CA GLU A 194 -2.56 -7.39 -3.15
C GLU A 194 -1.05 -7.40 -2.88
N GLU A 195 -0.62 -6.96 -1.69
CA GLU A 195 0.79 -6.98 -1.29
C GLU A 195 1.37 -8.41 -1.30
N ARG A 196 0.63 -9.39 -0.78
CA ARG A 196 1.05 -10.80 -0.78
C ARG A 196 1.10 -11.38 -2.19
N LEU A 197 0.13 -11.03 -3.04
CA LEU A 197 0.11 -11.48 -4.43
C LEU A 197 1.29 -10.90 -5.21
N ASN A 198 1.61 -9.61 -5.01
CA ASN A 198 2.76 -8.98 -5.62
C ASN A 198 4.08 -9.59 -5.14
N GLN A 199 4.20 -9.92 -3.85
CA GLN A 199 5.37 -10.62 -3.31
C GLN A 199 5.52 -12.02 -3.94
N ALA A 200 4.46 -12.82 -3.92
CA ALA A 200 4.48 -14.16 -4.52
C ALA A 200 4.81 -14.12 -6.02
N ARG A 201 4.30 -13.12 -6.75
CA ARG A 201 4.62 -12.91 -8.17
C ARG A 201 6.08 -12.53 -8.38
N THR A 202 6.62 -11.63 -7.57
CA THR A 202 8.04 -11.23 -7.65
C THR A 202 8.96 -12.42 -7.34
N GLU A 203 8.59 -13.24 -6.36
CA GLU A 203 9.31 -14.48 -6.03
C GLU A 203 9.27 -15.47 -7.19
N ALA A 204 8.09 -15.71 -7.77
CA ALA A 204 7.95 -16.59 -8.93
C ALA A 204 8.75 -16.10 -10.14
N GLU A 205 8.70 -14.80 -10.45
CA GLU A 205 9.48 -14.18 -11.52
C GLU A 205 11.00 -14.34 -11.28
N SER A 206 11.46 -14.18 -10.04
CA SER A 206 12.88 -14.38 -9.69
C SER A 206 13.33 -15.84 -9.84
N LEU A 207 12.48 -16.81 -9.45
CA LEU A 207 12.77 -18.24 -9.62
C LEU A 207 12.79 -18.63 -11.09
N GLN A 208 11.88 -18.05 -11.89
CA GLN A 208 11.84 -18.27 -13.33
C GLN A 208 13.10 -17.71 -14.01
N GLN A 209 13.57 -16.53 -13.60
CA GLN A 209 14.83 -15.96 -14.07
C GLN A 209 16.02 -16.87 -13.71
N LEU A 210 16.08 -17.38 -12.48
CA LEU A 210 17.14 -18.31 -12.07
C LEU A 210 17.10 -19.62 -12.87
N ALA A 211 15.92 -20.19 -13.11
CA ALA A 211 15.76 -21.39 -13.93
C ALA A 211 16.26 -21.16 -15.36
N ARG A 212 15.93 -20.01 -15.98
CA ARG A 212 16.45 -19.62 -17.30
C ARG A 212 17.97 -19.52 -17.30
N LEU A 213 18.56 -18.87 -16.30
CA LEU A 213 20.01 -18.76 -16.19
C LEU A 213 20.69 -20.12 -16.03
N LEU A 214 20.11 -21.03 -15.24
CA LEU A 214 20.63 -22.38 -15.07
C LEU A 214 20.59 -23.18 -16.37
N LEU A 215 19.54 -23.02 -17.18
CA LEU A 215 19.46 -23.66 -18.49
C LEU A 215 20.46 -23.07 -19.49
N VAL A 216 20.59 -21.75 -19.53
CA VAL A 216 21.60 -21.09 -20.39
C VAL A 216 23.01 -21.56 -20.01
N LEU A 217 23.31 -21.67 -18.71
CA LEU A 217 24.59 -22.20 -18.23
C LEU A 217 24.77 -23.68 -18.57
N ARG A 218 23.71 -24.50 -18.49
CA ARG A 218 23.73 -25.92 -18.90
C ARG A 218 24.09 -26.04 -20.38
N ASP A 219 23.43 -25.27 -21.22
CA ASP A 219 23.59 -25.35 -22.67
C ASP A 219 24.96 -24.80 -23.11
N ALA A 220 25.42 -23.70 -22.50
CA ALA A 220 26.76 -23.14 -22.71
C ALA A 220 27.88 -24.08 -22.23
N ALA A 221 27.67 -24.86 -21.16
CA ALA A 221 28.65 -25.80 -20.65
C ALA A 221 28.76 -27.10 -21.47
N ASN A 222 27.70 -27.49 -22.21
CA ASN A 222 27.69 -28.75 -22.95
C ASN A 222 28.73 -28.80 -24.10
N THR A 223 28.84 -27.75 -24.91
CA THR A 223 29.79 -27.70 -26.04
C THR A 223 31.28 -27.79 -25.64
N PRO A 224 31.78 -27.01 -24.66
CA PRO A 224 33.16 -27.15 -24.22
C PRO A 224 33.40 -28.49 -23.51
N LEU A 225 32.40 -29.03 -22.80
CA LEU A 225 32.54 -30.33 -22.16
C LEU A 225 32.69 -31.47 -23.18
N GLN A 226 31.91 -31.44 -24.28
CA GLN A 226 32.11 -32.35 -25.41
C GLN A 226 33.48 -32.20 -26.06
N SER A 227 33.95 -30.96 -26.21
CA SER A 227 35.28 -30.68 -26.77
C SER A 227 36.41 -31.23 -25.87
N LEU A 228 36.28 -31.12 -24.55
CA LEU A 228 37.21 -31.68 -23.58
C LEU A 228 37.17 -33.21 -23.55
N GLU A 229 35.98 -33.83 -23.63
CA GLU A 229 35.82 -35.29 -23.74
C GLU A 229 36.54 -35.82 -25.00
N LEU A 230 36.37 -35.14 -26.14
CA LEU A 230 37.03 -35.52 -27.39
C LEU A 230 38.56 -35.32 -27.31
N GLY A 231 39.02 -34.20 -26.75
CA GLY A 231 40.45 -33.94 -26.52
C GLY A 231 41.10 -34.97 -25.60
N LEU A 232 40.42 -35.39 -24.53
CA LEU A 232 40.89 -36.42 -23.62
C LEU A 232 41.01 -37.78 -24.32
N SER A 233 40.04 -38.15 -25.16
CA SER A 233 40.09 -39.40 -25.92
C SER A 233 41.28 -39.47 -26.90
N LEU A 234 41.62 -38.34 -27.53
CA LEU A 234 42.79 -38.23 -28.42
C LEU A 234 44.11 -38.30 -27.64
N LEU A 235 44.18 -37.68 -26.45
CA LEU A 235 45.35 -37.74 -25.57
C LEU A 235 45.60 -39.16 -25.06
N GLN A 236 44.56 -39.89 -24.67
CA GLN A 236 44.65 -41.30 -24.26
C GLN A 236 45.25 -42.19 -25.34
N GLN A 237 44.95 -41.92 -26.62
CA GLN A 237 45.52 -42.67 -27.75
C GLN A 237 47.00 -42.32 -28.01
N ARG A 238 47.41 -41.07 -27.78
CA ARG A 238 48.78 -40.60 -28.12
C ARG A 238 49.81 -40.84 -27.02
N VAL A 239 49.42 -40.73 -25.75
CA VAL A 239 50.37 -40.78 -24.62
C VAL A 239 49.88 -41.76 -23.54
N PRO A 240 49.93 -43.08 -23.80
CA PRO A 240 49.42 -44.08 -22.86
C PRO A 240 50.23 -44.17 -21.55
N GLN A 241 51.45 -43.61 -21.53
CA GLN A 241 52.36 -43.66 -20.40
C GLN A 241 51.89 -42.79 -19.21
N GLU A 242 51.02 -41.80 -19.45
CA GLU A 242 50.48 -40.89 -18.41
C GLU A 242 49.07 -41.27 -17.92
N ALA A 243 48.76 -42.56 -17.83
CA ALA A 243 47.43 -43.06 -17.48
C ALA A 243 46.86 -42.46 -16.18
N ALA A 244 47.70 -42.19 -15.17
CA ALA A 244 47.25 -41.64 -13.88
C ALA A 244 46.71 -40.20 -13.97
N LEU A 245 47.33 -39.34 -14.80
CA LEU A 245 46.90 -37.97 -15.00
C LEU A 245 45.61 -37.93 -15.84
N LEU A 246 45.55 -38.75 -16.89
CA LEU A 246 44.37 -38.90 -17.74
C LEU A 246 43.14 -39.38 -16.96
N GLY A 247 43.31 -40.35 -16.05
CA GLY A 247 42.24 -40.81 -15.16
C GLY A 247 41.80 -39.76 -14.12
N THR A 248 42.61 -38.75 -13.84
CA THR A 248 42.21 -37.62 -12.99
C THR A 248 41.37 -36.61 -13.76
N LEU A 249 41.74 -36.30 -15.01
CA LEU A 249 40.95 -35.46 -15.92
C LEU A 249 39.57 -36.08 -16.22
N GLU A 250 39.53 -37.39 -16.45
CA GLU A 250 38.28 -38.13 -16.68
C GLU A 250 37.32 -37.98 -15.49
N ARG A 251 37.81 -38.18 -14.26
CA ARG A 251 37.00 -37.99 -13.04
C ARG A 251 36.51 -36.54 -12.88
N ALA A 252 37.29 -35.55 -13.30
CA ALA A 252 36.86 -34.15 -13.28
C ALA A 252 35.74 -33.88 -14.31
N LEU A 253 35.84 -34.45 -15.52
CA LEU A 253 34.79 -34.38 -16.54
C LEU A 253 33.49 -35.04 -16.08
N VAL A 254 33.57 -36.22 -15.44
CA VAL A 254 32.39 -36.88 -14.86
C VAL A 254 31.72 -35.98 -13.82
N LYS A 255 32.50 -35.35 -12.92
CA LYS A 255 31.95 -34.41 -11.92
C LYS A 255 31.28 -33.20 -12.58
N LEU A 256 31.91 -32.62 -13.61
CA LEU A 256 31.32 -31.52 -14.37
C LEU A 256 30.01 -31.95 -15.01
N ARG A 257 29.97 -33.11 -15.66
CA ARG A 257 28.75 -33.67 -16.27
C ARG A 257 27.64 -33.91 -15.25
N THR A 258 27.95 -34.44 -14.08
CA THR A 258 26.97 -34.58 -12.98
C THR A 258 26.42 -33.21 -12.55
N LEU A 259 27.26 -32.18 -12.50
CA LEU A 259 26.84 -30.82 -12.17
C LEU A 259 25.90 -30.25 -13.25
N THR A 260 26.24 -30.43 -14.54
CA THR A 260 25.40 -30.00 -15.67
C THR A 260 24.06 -30.72 -15.69
N GLN A 261 24.03 -32.02 -15.38
CA GLN A 261 22.79 -32.79 -15.26
C GLN A 261 21.90 -32.29 -14.11
N ARG A 262 22.48 -31.94 -12.96
CA ARG A 262 21.71 -31.38 -11.83
C ARG A 262 21.08 -30.02 -12.16
N MET A 263 21.71 -29.22 -13.02
CA MET A 263 21.10 -27.97 -13.51
C MET A 263 19.86 -28.22 -14.37
N GLY A 264 19.75 -29.39 -15.02
CA GLY A 264 18.57 -29.79 -15.77
C GLY A 264 17.32 -30.09 -14.92
N VAL A 265 17.44 -30.14 -13.58
CA VAL A 265 16.26 -30.29 -12.70
C VAL A 265 15.36 -29.04 -12.72
N ALA A 266 15.87 -27.89 -13.19
CA ALA A 266 15.10 -26.66 -13.30
C ALA A 266 14.18 -26.59 -14.54
N ASP A 267 14.29 -27.53 -15.49
CA ASP A 267 13.53 -27.57 -16.74
C ASP A 267 11.99 -27.57 -16.55
N PRO A 268 11.41 -28.34 -15.61
CA PRO A 268 9.95 -28.37 -15.39
C PRO A 268 9.37 -27.09 -14.78
N LEU A 269 10.22 -26.18 -14.27
CA LEU A 269 9.78 -24.91 -13.69
C LEU A 269 9.53 -23.83 -14.76
N LEU A 270 9.84 -24.13 -16.02
CA LEU A 270 9.65 -23.22 -17.13
C LEU A 270 8.37 -23.59 -17.88
N ASP A 271 7.46 -22.62 -17.90
CA ASP A 271 6.31 -22.66 -18.80
C ASP A 271 6.77 -22.26 -20.20
N TRP A 272 7.07 -23.28 -21.02
CA TRP A 272 7.55 -23.11 -22.38
C TRP A 272 6.44 -22.69 -23.37
N GLU A 273 5.16 -22.83 -23.00
CA GLU A 273 4.03 -22.59 -23.90
C GLU A 273 3.74 -21.11 -24.16
N THR A 274 4.17 -20.21 -23.28
CA THR A 274 3.82 -18.78 -23.36
C THR A 274 4.90 -17.86 -23.95
N GLN A 275 6.13 -18.33 -24.18
CA GLN A 275 7.22 -17.48 -24.70
C GLN A 275 8.00 -18.18 -25.84
N GLY A 276 7.39 -18.20 -27.02
CA GLY A 276 7.98 -18.70 -28.27
C GLY A 276 9.03 -17.78 -28.91
N GLU A 277 9.74 -16.95 -28.14
CA GLU A 277 10.86 -16.18 -28.68
C GLU A 277 12.17 -16.96 -28.47
N SER A 278 12.80 -17.29 -29.61
CA SER A 278 14.16 -17.83 -29.72
C SER A 278 15.10 -17.20 -28.69
N PHE A 279 15.46 -17.98 -27.68
CA PHE A 279 16.37 -17.57 -26.62
C PHE A 279 17.80 -17.45 -27.17
N ASP A 280 18.26 -16.22 -27.40
CA ASP A 280 19.67 -15.98 -27.76
C ASP A 280 20.54 -15.97 -26.49
N VAL A 281 21.29 -17.06 -26.32
CA VAL A 281 22.21 -17.31 -25.20
C VAL A 281 23.23 -16.18 -25.04
N ASP A 282 23.75 -15.65 -26.14
CA ASP A 282 24.78 -14.60 -26.12
C ASP A 282 24.22 -13.28 -25.58
N THR A 283 22.97 -12.96 -25.91
CA THR A 283 22.28 -11.77 -25.41
C THR A 283 22.07 -11.84 -23.89
N VAL A 284 21.70 -13.02 -23.37
CA VAL A 284 21.51 -13.22 -21.92
C VAL A 284 22.83 -13.14 -21.16
N LEU A 285 23.90 -13.77 -21.68
CA LEU A 285 25.22 -13.76 -21.06
C LEU A 285 25.82 -12.35 -21.03
N ARG A 286 25.73 -11.59 -22.13
CA ARG A 286 26.17 -10.18 -22.14
C ARG A 286 25.40 -9.33 -21.14
N GLY A 287 24.07 -9.51 -21.06
CA GLY A 287 23.26 -8.79 -20.07
C GLY A 287 23.67 -9.08 -18.62
N LEU A 288 24.02 -10.35 -18.33
CA LEU A 288 24.55 -10.74 -17.02
C LEU A 288 25.91 -10.09 -16.73
N GLU A 289 26.85 -10.15 -17.68
CA GLU A 289 28.17 -9.53 -17.55
C GLU A 289 28.06 -8.03 -17.28
N GLU A 290 27.20 -7.32 -18.02
CA GLU A 290 26.94 -5.89 -17.81
C GLU A 290 26.30 -5.59 -16.45
N SER A 291 25.41 -6.46 -15.96
CA SER A 291 24.79 -6.30 -14.63
C SER A 291 25.81 -6.50 -13.52
N LEU A 292 26.70 -7.48 -13.67
CA LEU A 292 27.70 -7.88 -12.68
C LEU A 292 28.82 -6.83 -12.63
N ALA A 293 29.22 -6.30 -13.78
CA ALA A 293 30.12 -5.16 -13.88
C ALA A 293 29.57 -3.93 -13.14
N ARG A 294 28.30 -3.57 -13.36
CA ARG A 294 27.63 -2.45 -12.67
C ARG A 294 27.56 -2.63 -11.15
N GLU A 295 27.26 -3.84 -10.67
CA GLU A 295 27.16 -4.12 -9.24
C GLU A 295 28.55 -4.11 -8.56
N LEU A 296 29.59 -4.62 -9.24
CA LEU A 296 30.97 -4.51 -8.76
C LEU A 296 31.44 -3.06 -8.66
N GLU A 297 31.03 -2.20 -9.60
CA GLU A 297 31.35 -0.77 -9.56
C GLU A 297 30.64 -0.05 -8.41
N ARG A 298 29.36 -0.36 -8.17
CA ARG A 298 28.61 0.15 -7.00
C ARG A 298 29.25 -0.23 -5.66
N ARG A 299 29.81 -1.44 -5.54
CA ARG A 299 30.47 -1.88 -4.29
C ARG A 299 31.85 -1.29 -4.05
N ARG A 300 32.46 -0.70 -5.08
CA ARG A 300 33.76 -0.01 -4.98
C ARG A 300 33.61 1.45 -4.53
N GLN A 301 32.42 2.02 -4.66
CA GLN A 301 32.06 3.37 -4.21
C GLN A 301 31.56 3.33 -2.76
#